data_AF-A0A929DHP0-F1
#
_entry.id   AF-A0A929DHP0-F1
#
_cell.length_a   1.000
_cell.length_b   1.000
_cell.length_c   1.000
_cell.angle_alpha   90.00
_cell.angle_beta   90.00
_cell.angle_gamma   90.00
#
_symmetry.space_group_name_H-M   'P 1'
#
loop_
_entity.id
_entity.type
_entity.pdbx_description
1 polymer ?
#
loop_
_entity_poly.entity_id
_entity_poly.type
_entity_poly.pdbx_seq_one_letter_code
_entity_poly.pdbx_strand_id
1 'polypeptide(L)'
;MNNHLKKFIIRGIIISLILSIAGFFLFITILKEYFSFSFPVLLLVIFLINVLFHRYLIRSAGGSNRKFPIKFLSATGIKMGLYLILIILFVVFDRENAVPFLFVFMTIYVVFTIFEVVSVLDYLKITRDK
;
A
#
# COMPACT_ATOMS: atom_id res chain seq x y z
N MET A 1 1.30 17.45 12.38
CA MET A 1 1.08 16.09 11.85
C MET A 1 0.76 15.18 13.04
N ASN A 2 -0.34 14.42 13.01
CA ASN A 2 -0.66 13.48 14.11
C ASN A 2 0.52 12.51 14.31
N ASN A 3 0.97 12.28 15.55
CA ASN A 3 2.12 11.41 15.85
C ASN A 3 1.96 10.01 15.26
N HIS A 4 0.72 9.51 15.15
CA HIS A 4 0.40 8.26 14.45
C HIS A 4 0.68 8.30 12.95
N LEU A 5 0.27 9.37 12.26
CA LEU A 5 0.51 9.52 10.83
C LEU A 5 2.01 9.63 10.53
N LYS A 6 2.77 10.34 11.37
CA LYS A 6 4.23 10.43 11.24
C LYS A 6 4.87 9.04 11.39
N LYS A 7 4.46 8.27 12.40
CA LYS A 7 4.94 6.90 12.64
C LYS A 7 4.59 5.95 11.49
N PHE A 8 3.38 6.07 10.93
CA PHE A 8 2.95 5.32 9.75
C PHE A 8 3.83 5.62 8.53
N ILE A 9 4.04 6.90 8.23
CA ILE A 9 4.87 7.32 7.09
C ILE A 9 6.31 6.80 7.25
N ILE A 10 6.93 6.97 8.42
CA ILE A 10 8.31 6.50 8.67
C ILE A 10 8.41 4.99 8.50
N ARG A 11 7.50 4.22 9.12
CA ARG A 11 7.49 2.75 8.98
C ARG A 11 7.21 2.32 7.55
N GLY A 12 6.32 3.01 6.85
CA GLY A 12 6.02 2.74 5.45
C GLY A 12 7.22 3.04 4.53
N ILE A 13 8.01 4.09 4.82
CA ILE A 13 9.27 4.37 4.11
C ILE A 13 10.29 3.26 4.37
N ILE A 14 10.42 2.78 5.61
CA ILE A 14 11.32 1.66 5.94
C ILE A 14 10.91 0.39 5.19
N ILE A 15 9.61 0.06 5.18
CA ILE A 15 9.08 -1.09 4.41
C ILE A 15 9.35 -0.90 2.92
N SER A 16 9.11 0.31 2.39
CA SER A 16 9.38 0.64 0.99
C SER A 16 10.84 0.45 0.63
N LEU A 17 11.75 0.88 1.50
CA LEU A 17 13.19 0.73 1.33
C LEU A 17 13.60 -0.75 1.35
N ILE A 18 13.09 -1.54 2.30
CA ILE A 18 13.33 -2.98 2.39
C ILE A 18 12.84 -3.69 1.13
N LEU A 19 11.61 -3.40 0.68
CA LEU A 19 11.05 -3.96 -0.55
C LEU A 19 11.83 -3.54 -1.79
N SER A 20 12.37 -2.32 -1.82
CA SER A 20 13.18 -1.83 -2.94
C SER A 20 14.52 -2.56 -3.02
N ILE A 21 15.19 -2.77 -1.87
CA ILE A 21 16.44 -3.54 -1.79
C ILE A 21 16.18 -5.01 -2.15
N ALA A 22 15.15 -5.62 -1.56
CA ALA A 22 14.79 -7.02 -1.84
C ALA A 22 14.40 -7.22 -3.31
N GLY A 23 13.62 -6.30 -3.88
CA GLY A 23 13.28 -6.28 -5.29
C GLY A 23 14.51 -6.16 -6.16
N PHE A 24 15.41 -5.21 -5.87
CA PHE A 24 16.67 -5.06 -6.61
C PHE A 24 17.48 -6.36 -6.63
N PHE A 25 17.64 -7.04 -5.48
CA PHE A 25 18.32 -8.33 -5.41
C PHE A 25 17.61 -9.43 -6.21
N LEU A 26 16.28 -9.51 -6.14
CA LEU A 26 15.48 -10.46 -6.92
C LEU A 26 15.64 -10.28 -8.43
N PHE A 27 15.63 -9.03 -8.88
CA PHE A 27 15.74 -8.70 -10.29
C PHE A 27 17.15 -8.88 -10.86
N ILE A 28 18.22 -8.63 -10.08
CA ILE A 28 19.58 -8.89 -10.57
C ILE A 28 19.95 -10.38 -10.56
N THR A 29 19.25 -11.23 -9.80
CA THR A 29 19.60 -12.65 -9.65
C THR A 29 18.71 -13.57 -10.49
N ILE A 30 17.38 -13.46 -10.33
CA ILE A 30 16.42 -14.45 -10.84
C ILE A 30 15.59 -13.89 -11.99
N LEU A 31 15.25 -12.59 -11.96
CA LEU A 31 14.34 -11.95 -12.92
C LEU A 31 15.02 -10.89 -13.81
N LYS A 32 16.28 -11.09 -14.21
CA LYS A 32 17.02 -10.11 -15.05
C LYS A 32 16.27 -9.70 -16.32
N GLU A 33 15.57 -10.65 -16.93
CA GLU A 33 14.83 -10.45 -18.18
C GLU A 33 13.50 -9.70 -17.98
N TYR A 34 13.00 -9.65 -16.74
CA TYR A 34 11.75 -8.99 -16.37
C TYR A 34 11.98 -7.70 -15.56
N PHE A 35 13.19 -7.13 -15.62
CA PHE A 35 13.50 -5.86 -14.97
C PHE A 35 12.80 -4.71 -15.68
N SER A 36 11.53 -4.52 -15.39
CA SER A 36 10.76 -3.40 -15.90
C SER A 36 11.01 -2.18 -15.01
N PHE A 37 11.37 -1.05 -15.64
CA PHE A 37 11.46 0.30 -15.03
C PHE A 37 10.21 0.67 -14.21
N SER A 38 9.12 -0.04 -14.42
CA SER A 38 7.85 0.00 -13.71
C SER A 38 7.93 -0.31 -12.21
N PHE A 39 8.91 -1.08 -11.72
CA PHE A 39 8.92 -1.54 -10.32
C PHE A 39 9.03 -0.41 -9.27
N PRO A 40 10.00 0.53 -9.36
CA PRO A 40 10.10 1.63 -8.39
C PRO A 40 8.88 2.57 -8.47
N VAL A 41 8.35 2.80 -9.68
CA VAL A 41 7.16 3.62 -9.91
C VAL A 41 5.94 2.99 -9.24
N LEU A 42 5.76 1.67 -9.40
CA LEU A 42 4.66 0.92 -8.79
C LEU A 42 4.71 1.00 -7.26
N LEU A 43 5.90 0.79 -6.69
CA LEU A 43 6.11 0.84 -5.24
C LEU A 43 5.79 2.24 -4.69
N LEU A 44 6.24 3.29 -5.37
CA LEU A 44 5.95 4.67 -5.00
C LEU A 44 4.45 4.97 -5.07
N VAL A 45 3.77 4.58 -6.15
CA VAL A 45 2.33 4.79 -6.33
C VAL A 45 1.53 4.06 -5.24
N ILE A 46 1.83 2.78 -4.98
CA ILE A 46 1.17 2.01 -3.92
C ILE A 46 1.42 2.66 -2.55
N PHE A 47 2.65 3.10 -2.26
CA PHE A 47 2.96 3.80 -1.02
C PHE A 47 2.13 5.09 -0.86
N LEU A 48 2.05 5.92 -1.90
CA LEU A 48 1.28 7.16 -1.88
C LEU A 48 -0.22 6.91 -1.66
N ILE A 49 -0.79 5.91 -2.34
CA ILE A 49 -2.18 5.49 -2.14
C ILE A 49 -2.36 5.10 -0.67
N ASN A 50 -1.50 4.25 -0.11
CA ASN A 50 -1.63 3.86 1.29
C ASN A 50 -1.53 5.03 2.27
N VAL A 51 -0.63 5.98 2.07
CA VAL A 51 -0.54 7.18 2.91
C VAL A 51 -1.81 8.03 2.85
N LEU A 52 -2.36 8.22 1.65
CA LEU A 52 -3.58 8.99 1.44
C LEU A 52 -4.79 8.36 2.13
N PHE A 53 -4.97 7.05 1.95
CA PHE A 53 -6.06 6.29 2.57
C PHE A 53 -5.89 6.19 4.09
N HIS A 54 -4.68 5.94 4.60
CA HIS A 54 -4.42 5.91 6.03
C HIS A 54 -4.73 7.27 6.71
N ARG A 55 -4.38 8.39 6.06
CA ARG A 55 -4.75 9.73 6.54
C ARG A 55 -6.26 9.92 6.60
N TYR A 56 -7.00 9.44 5.59
CA TYR A 56 -8.47 9.48 5.58
C TYR A 56 -9.07 8.64 6.72
N LEU A 57 -8.52 7.45 6.98
CA LEU A 57 -8.98 6.55 8.04
C LEU A 57 -8.73 7.13 9.43
N ILE A 58 -7.53 7.68 9.71
CA ILE A 58 -7.24 8.32 11.00
C ILE A 58 -8.20 9.50 11.27
N ARG A 59 -8.40 10.36 10.26
CA ARG A 59 -9.35 11.49 10.39
C ARG A 59 -10.78 11.02 10.66
N SER A 60 -11.16 9.90 10.07
CA SER A 60 -12.47 9.31 10.22
C SER A 60 -12.68 8.63 11.58
N ALA A 61 -11.61 8.09 12.18
CA ALA A 61 -11.61 7.45 13.48
C ALA A 61 -11.65 8.44 14.66
N GLY A 62 -11.12 9.66 14.49
CA GLY A 62 -11.25 10.72 15.50
C GLY A 62 -12.67 11.28 15.71
N GLY A 63 -13.66 10.79 14.95
CA GLY A 63 -15.08 11.14 15.11
C GLY A 63 -15.90 10.01 15.74
N SER A 64 -17.11 9.78 15.24
CA SER A 64 -17.98 8.68 15.72
C SER A 64 -17.38 7.29 15.39
N ASN A 65 -16.85 6.61 16.42
CA ASN A 65 -16.35 5.23 16.34
C ASN A 65 -17.37 4.25 15.73
N ARG A 66 -18.67 4.51 15.91
CA ARG A 66 -19.75 3.64 15.41
C ARG A 66 -19.84 3.57 13.88
N LYS A 67 -19.38 4.61 13.17
CA LYS A 67 -19.34 4.65 11.69
C LYS A 67 -17.99 4.25 11.10
N PHE A 68 -16.99 3.98 11.94
CA PHE A 68 -15.64 3.65 11.48
C PHE A 68 -15.60 2.39 10.58
N PRO A 69 -16.26 1.26 10.92
CA PRO A 69 -16.22 0.06 10.06
C PRO A 69 -16.75 0.32 8.64
N ILE A 70 -17.84 1.10 8.53
CA ILE A 70 -18.43 1.48 7.23
C ILE A 70 -17.44 2.32 6.42
N LYS A 71 -16.80 3.32 7.06
CA LYS A 71 -15.80 4.16 6.40
C LYS A 71 -14.56 3.36 6.00
N PHE A 72 -14.11 2.44 6.84
CA PHE A 72 -13.00 1.54 6.55
C PHE A 72 -13.31 0.67 5.31
N LEU A 73 -14.47 0.03 5.28
CA LEU A 73 -14.88 -0.79 4.15
C LEU A 73 -14.99 0.01 2.86
N SER A 74 -15.58 1.21 2.91
CA SER A 74 -15.67 2.10 1.73
C SER A 74 -14.30 2.53 1.20
N ALA A 75 -13.38 2.86 2.11
CA ALA A 75 -12.02 3.27 1.77
C ALA A 75 -11.25 2.10 1.11
N THR A 76 -11.34 0.91 1.69
CA THR A 76 -10.72 -0.30 1.12
C THR A 76 -11.31 -0.64 -0.25
N GLY A 77 -12.63 -0.53 -0.43
CA GLY A 77 -13.28 -0.75 -1.72
C GLY A 77 -12.81 0.21 -2.82
N ILE A 78 -12.75 1.51 -2.52
CA ILE A 78 -12.23 2.52 -3.46
C ILE A 78 -10.76 2.25 -3.79
N LYS A 79 -9.96 1.91 -2.78
CA LYS A 79 -8.54 1.55 -2.96
C LYS A 79 -8.37 0.33 -3.88
N MET A 80 -9.17 -0.71 -3.68
CA MET A 80 -9.18 -1.88 -4.57
C MET A 80 -9.52 -1.50 -6.01
N GLY A 81 -10.50 -0.61 -6.22
CA GLY A 81 -10.83 -0.08 -7.55
C GLY A 81 -9.66 0.65 -8.21
N LEU A 82 -8.94 1.49 -7.46
CA LEU A 82 -7.74 2.18 -7.96
C LEU A 82 -6.63 1.19 -8.34
N TYR A 83 -6.45 0.13 -7.55
CA TYR A 83 -5.49 -0.92 -7.87
C TYR A 83 -5.86 -1.71 -9.12
N LEU A 84 -7.15 -2.00 -9.32
CA LEU A 84 -7.61 -2.64 -10.57
C LEU A 84 -7.33 -1.76 -11.78
N ILE A 85 -7.61 -0.46 -11.70
CA ILE A 85 -7.28 0.49 -12.78
C ILE A 85 -5.77 0.49 -13.07
N LEU A 86 -4.94 0.54 -12.02
CA LEU A 86 -3.48 0.49 -12.17
C LEU A 86 -3.01 -0.79 -12.87
N ILE A 87 -3.53 -1.95 -12.47
CA ILE A 87 -3.18 -3.23 -13.10
C ILE A 87 -3.58 -3.22 -14.58
N ILE A 88 -4.80 -2.80 -14.89
CA ILE A 88 -5.30 -2.77 -16.28
C ILE A 88 -4.43 -1.84 -17.14
N LEU A 89 -4.12 -0.64 -16.64
CA LEU A 89 -3.26 0.30 -17.35
C LEU A 89 -1.88 -0.32 -17.63
N PHE A 90 -1.24 -0.91 -16.63
CA PHE A 90 0.07 -1.55 -16.80
C PHE A 90 0.05 -2.69 -17.81
N VAL A 91 -0.93 -3.60 -17.69
CA VAL A 91 -1.06 -4.74 -18.61
C VAL A 91 -1.33 -4.28 -20.04
N VAL A 92 -2.03 -3.17 -20.25
CA VAL A 92 -2.27 -2.63 -21.60
C VAL A 92 -1.00 -2.05 -22.23
N PHE A 93 -0.15 -1.39 -21.44
CA PHE A 93 1.10 -0.79 -21.94
C PHE A 93 2.26 -1.78 -22.08
N ASP A 94 2.34 -2.79 -21.21
CA ASP A 94 3.43 -3.76 -21.15
C ASP A 94 2.87 -5.18 -20.94
N ARG A 95 2.29 -5.73 -22.02
CA ARG A 95 1.68 -7.07 -22.01
C ARG A 95 2.68 -8.19 -21.79
N GLU A 96 3.91 -8.01 -22.31
CA GLU A 96 4.97 -9.02 -22.23
C GLU A 96 5.36 -9.29 -20.77
N ASN A 97 5.40 -8.24 -19.94
CA ASN A 97 5.74 -8.34 -18.53
C ASN A 97 4.52 -8.44 -17.58
N ALA A 98 3.31 -8.65 -18.11
CA ALA A 98 2.08 -8.63 -17.32
C ALA A 98 2.07 -9.64 -16.16
N VAL A 99 2.54 -10.86 -16.40
CA VAL A 99 2.56 -11.93 -15.40
C VAL A 99 3.55 -11.61 -14.26
N PRO A 100 4.86 -11.34 -14.53
CA PRO A 100 5.79 -10.90 -13.51
C PRO A 100 5.32 -9.65 -12.74
N PHE A 101 4.77 -8.67 -13.46
CA PHE A 101 4.20 -7.46 -12.86
C PHE A 101 3.12 -7.81 -11.85
N LEU A 102 2.19 -8.72 -12.17
CA LEU A 102 1.09 -9.08 -11.28
C LEU A 102 1.60 -9.74 -9.98
N PHE A 103 2.60 -10.61 -10.04
CA PHE A 103 3.20 -11.21 -8.85
C PHE A 103 3.86 -10.18 -7.93
N VAL A 104 4.62 -9.26 -8.54
CA VAL A 104 5.27 -8.18 -7.81
C VAL A 104 4.25 -7.24 -7.20
N PHE A 105 3.25 -6.83 -7.98
CA PHE A 105 2.12 -6.04 -7.51
C PHE A 105 1.43 -6.71 -6.32
N MET A 106 1.08 -7.99 -6.44
CA MET A 106 0.38 -8.74 -5.40
C MET A 106 1.20 -8.83 -4.10
N THR A 107 2.51 -9.05 -4.22
CA THR A 107 3.42 -9.09 -3.08
C THR A 107 3.45 -7.76 -2.35
N ILE A 108 3.66 -6.66 -3.08
CA ILE A 108 3.69 -5.30 -2.51
C ILE A 108 2.33 -4.98 -1.89
N TYR A 109 1.24 -5.27 -2.60
CA TYR A 109 -0.14 -5.06 -2.14
C TYR A 109 -0.41 -5.74 -0.81
N VAL A 110 -0.08 -7.03 -0.67
CA VAL A 110 -0.31 -7.78 0.57
C VAL A 110 0.49 -7.19 1.73
N VAL A 111 1.78 -6.90 1.52
CA VAL A 111 2.64 -6.31 2.56
C VAL A 111 2.08 -4.98 3.05
N PHE A 112 1.73 -4.08 2.13
CA PHE A 112 1.17 -2.78 2.49
C PHE A 112 -0.23 -2.86 3.10
N THR A 113 -1.05 -3.81 2.67
CA THR A 113 -2.40 -4.02 3.24
C THR A 113 -2.30 -4.50 4.68
N ILE A 114 -1.46 -5.50 4.96
CA ILE A 114 -1.22 -5.98 6.33
C ILE A 114 -0.72 -4.82 7.20
N PHE A 115 0.27 -4.08 6.70
CA PHE A 115 0.83 -2.92 7.41
C PHE A 115 -0.23 -1.85 7.72
N GLU A 116 -1.09 -1.50 6.77
CA GLU A 116 -2.17 -0.52 6.99
C GLU A 116 -3.17 -1.02 8.02
N VAL A 117 -3.66 -2.26 7.89
CA VAL A 117 -4.65 -2.83 8.81
C VAL A 117 -4.10 -2.85 10.23
N VAL A 118 -2.87 -3.35 10.43
CA VAL A 118 -2.23 -3.37 11.75
C VAL A 118 -2.10 -1.97 12.32
N SER A 119 -1.63 -0.99 11.52
CA SER A 119 -1.47 0.38 12.01
C SER A 119 -2.80 1.06 12.35
N VAL A 120 -3.88 0.74 11.63
CA VAL A 120 -5.22 1.25 11.90
C VAL A 120 -5.77 0.62 13.19
N LEU A 121 -5.63 -0.69 13.37
CA LEU A 121 -6.05 -1.39 14.59
C LEU A 121 -5.32 -0.85 15.83
N ASP A 122 -4.00 -0.62 15.72
CA ASP A 122 -3.20 -0.02 16.79
C ASP A 122 -3.73 1.38 17.16
N TYR A 123 -4.10 2.20 16.17
CA TYR A 123 -4.66 3.52 16.41
C TYR A 123 -6.04 3.48 17.09
N LEU A 124 -6.91 2.55 16.68
CA LEU A 124 -8.25 2.38 17.25
C LEU A 124 -8.19 1.91 18.71
N LYS A 125 -7.26 0.99 19.05
CA LYS A 125 -7.05 0.55 20.44
C LYS A 125 -6.72 1.72 21.35
N ILE A 126 -5.77 2.57 20.95
CA ILE A 126 -5.34 3.75 21.72
C ILE A 126 -6.46 4.78 21.86
N THR A 127 -7.30 4.93 20.83
CA THR A 127 -8.41 5.91 20.85
C THR A 127 -9.62 5.41 21.66
N ARG A 128 -9.78 4.10 21.84
CA ARG A 128 -10.86 3.52 22.65
C ARG A 128 -10.59 3.62 24.16
N ASP A 129 -9.34 3.63 24.59
CA ASP A 129 -8.93 3.74 26.00
C ASP A 129 -8.84 5.20 26.50
N LYS A 130 -9.18 6.19 25.66
CA LYS A 130 -9.30 7.61 26.01
C LYS A 130 -10.76 8.03 26.05
#